data_AF-A0A954ZHY5-F1
#
_entry.id   AF-A0A954ZHY5-F1
#
_cell.length_a   1.000
_cell.length_b   1.000
_cell.length_c   1.000
_cell.angle_alpha   90.00
_cell.angle_beta   90.00
_cell.angle_gamma   90.00
#
_symmetry.space_group_name_H-M   'P 1'
#
loop_
_entity.id
_entity.type
_entity.pdbx_description
1 polymer ?
#
loop_
_entity_poly.entity_id
_entity_poly.type
_entity_poly.pdbx_seq_one_letter_code
_entity_poly.pdbx_strand_id
1 'polypeptide(L)'
;MKLYCLLLLITVVDVGATVAQEKVLPQGDRGIAARYPGDTGIESDEGVVFREHFNDALSVVKMRWESVHQEDLLSIDADVPNSRDGNRSLLVTHLGGESDGAHLYRRLGKGYDKLHYRFYVKFDSACAPIHHFFHVGGYAPPTAWPQGGAGVRPSGTERFTTGVEPFGNNWQWDYYSYWRDMRGSPPRGQC
;
A
#
# COMPACT_ATOMS: atom_id res chain seq x y z
N MET A 1 -47.76 38.97 -44.18
CA MET A 1 -46.81 37.84 -44.17
C MET A 1 -46.09 37.86 -42.84
N LYS A 2 -46.51 37.03 -41.87
CA LYS A 2 -45.92 36.93 -40.52
C LYS A 2 -45.24 35.57 -40.42
N LEU A 3 -43.95 35.59 -40.12
CA LEU A 3 -43.06 34.44 -40.03
C LEU A 3 -43.32 33.73 -38.69
N TYR A 4 -43.64 32.43 -38.73
CA TYR A 4 -43.72 31.58 -37.54
C TYR A 4 -42.36 30.90 -37.34
N CYS A 5 -41.76 31.05 -36.16
CA CYS A 5 -40.55 30.34 -35.76
C CYS A 5 -40.97 29.12 -34.93
N LEU A 6 -40.78 27.92 -35.48
CA LEU A 6 -41.08 26.65 -34.82
C LEU A 6 -39.84 26.25 -34.00
N LEU A 7 -39.94 26.28 -32.68
CA LEU A 7 -38.89 25.77 -31.78
C LEU A 7 -39.08 24.26 -31.63
N LEU A 8 -38.16 23.46 -32.16
CA LEU A 8 -38.15 22.01 -31.98
C LEU A 8 -37.38 21.67 -30.68
N LEU A 9 -38.09 21.23 -29.65
CA LEU A 9 -37.50 20.69 -28.41
C LEU A 9 -37.27 19.19 -28.61
N ILE A 10 -36.02 18.79 -28.82
CA ILE A 10 -35.61 17.39 -28.80
C ILE A 10 -35.34 17.02 -27.34
N THR A 11 -36.25 16.27 -26.72
CA THR A 11 -35.98 15.60 -25.44
C THR A 11 -35.14 14.36 -25.71
N VAL A 12 -33.86 14.42 -25.39
CA VAL A 12 -33.01 13.23 -25.28
C VAL A 12 -33.44 12.49 -24.03
N VAL A 13 -34.13 11.36 -24.19
CA VAL A 13 -34.40 10.42 -23.10
C VAL A 13 -33.10 9.65 -22.89
N ASP A 14 -32.35 10.03 -21.87
CA ASP A 14 -31.12 9.34 -21.50
C ASP A 14 -31.51 7.97 -20.94
N VAL A 15 -31.30 6.93 -21.75
CA VAL A 15 -31.57 5.54 -21.37
C VAL A 15 -30.46 5.11 -20.42
N GLY A 16 -30.72 5.29 -19.12
CA GLY A 16 -30.25 4.45 -18.03
C GLY A 16 -28.79 3.99 -18.13
N ALA A 17 -27.84 4.93 -18.09
CA ALA A 17 -26.54 4.59 -17.53
C ALA A 17 -26.75 4.33 -16.03
N THR A 18 -26.79 3.06 -15.63
CA THR A 18 -26.63 2.69 -14.21
C THR A 18 -25.27 3.23 -13.77
N VAL A 19 -25.27 4.41 -13.16
CA VAL A 19 -24.12 4.90 -12.41
C VAL A 19 -23.88 3.84 -11.34
N ALA A 20 -22.75 3.13 -11.44
CA ALA A 20 -22.32 2.21 -10.41
C ALA A 20 -22.32 3.01 -9.11
N GLN A 21 -23.25 2.69 -8.21
CA GLN A 21 -23.35 3.39 -6.94
C GLN A 21 -22.03 3.17 -6.22
N GLU A 22 -21.30 4.27 -6.00
CA GLU A 22 -20.02 4.21 -5.33
C GLU A 22 -20.25 3.56 -3.97
N LYS A 23 -19.76 2.33 -3.80
CA LYS A 23 -19.95 1.59 -2.56
C LYS A 23 -19.16 2.34 -1.50
N VAL A 24 -19.88 3.13 -0.71
CA VAL A 24 -19.30 3.90 0.41
C VAL A 24 -18.49 2.93 1.24
N LEU A 25 -17.20 3.24 1.38
CA LEU A 25 -16.31 2.38 2.15
C LEU A 25 -16.76 2.38 3.60
N PRO A 26 -16.75 1.21 4.27
CA PRO A 26 -16.99 1.18 5.69
C PRO A 26 -15.90 2.01 6.39
N GLN A 27 -16.33 3.04 7.13
CA GLN A 27 -15.48 3.93 7.91
C GLN A 27 -15.78 3.75 9.40
N GLY A 28 -14.78 4.03 10.23
CA GLY A 28 -14.84 3.84 11.68
C GLY A 28 -15.10 2.38 12.03
N ASP A 29 -16.04 2.13 12.93
CA ASP A 29 -16.33 0.82 13.51
C ASP A 29 -17.19 -0.10 12.61
N ARG A 30 -17.12 0.10 11.29
CA ARG A 30 -17.92 -0.67 10.31
C ARG A 30 -17.08 -1.53 9.37
N GLY A 31 -15.75 -1.48 9.48
CA GLY A 31 -14.81 -2.26 8.66
C GLY A 31 -14.51 -3.65 9.24
N ILE A 32 -13.69 -4.44 8.53
CA ILE A 32 -13.23 -5.76 8.99
C ILE A 32 -12.63 -5.66 10.40
N ALA A 33 -11.73 -4.70 10.61
CA ALA A 33 -11.05 -4.48 11.89
C ALA A 33 -12.01 -4.30 13.09
N ALA A 34 -13.21 -3.75 12.88
CA ALA A 34 -14.19 -3.57 13.95
C ALA A 34 -14.72 -4.90 14.52
N ARG A 35 -14.69 -5.97 13.72
CA ARG A 35 -15.06 -7.33 14.15
C ARG A 35 -13.92 -8.07 14.87
N TYR A 36 -12.68 -7.57 14.76
CA TYR A 36 -11.48 -8.21 15.31
C TYR A 36 -10.68 -7.20 16.16
N PRO A 37 -11.15 -6.85 17.37
CA PRO A 37 -10.41 -5.96 18.27
C PRO A 37 -9.00 -6.51 18.55
N GLY A 38 -7.97 -5.69 18.31
CA GLY A 38 -6.58 -6.10 18.47
C GLY A 38 -6.11 -7.12 17.42
N ASP A 39 -6.83 -7.27 16.31
CA ASP A 39 -6.55 -8.17 15.20
C ASP A 39 -6.62 -9.67 15.53
N THR A 40 -7.11 -10.02 16.73
CA THR A 40 -7.28 -11.41 17.15
C THR A 40 -8.19 -12.17 16.20
N GLY A 41 -7.63 -13.17 15.50
CA GLY A 41 -8.35 -14.05 14.58
C GLY A 41 -8.69 -13.42 13.23
N ILE A 42 -8.19 -12.21 12.92
CA ILE A 42 -8.56 -11.48 11.70
C ILE A 42 -8.16 -12.23 10.41
N GLU A 43 -7.14 -13.10 10.46
CA GLU A 43 -6.72 -13.95 9.35
C GLU A 43 -7.76 -14.98 8.90
N SER A 44 -8.77 -15.25 9.73
CA SER A 44 -9.88 -16.14 9.37
C SER A 44 -10.98 -15.45 8.56
N ASP A 45 -10.95 -14.12 8.46
CA ASP A 45 -11.92 -13.36 7.65
C ASP A 45 -11.61 -13.52 6.16
N GLU A 46 -12.62 -13.84 5.34
CA GLU A 46 -12.47 -13.98 3.89
C GLU A 46 -12.00 -12.69 3.19
N GLY A 47 -12.20 -11.53 3.83
CA GLY A 47 -11.72 -10.24 3.32
C GLY A 47 -10.23 -9.97 3.60
N VAL A 48 -9.56 -10.79 4.42
CA VAL A 48 -8.12 -10.68 4.66
C VAL A 48 -7.34 -11.52 3.67
N VAL A 49 -6.61 -10.84 2.81
CA VAL A 49 -5.82 -11.46 1.74
C VAL A 49 -4.42 -11.87 2.20
N PHE A 50 -3.88 -11.15 3.18
CA PHE A 50 -2.59 -11.44 3.80
C PHE A 50 -2.50 -10.74 5.16
N ARG A 51 -1.87 -11.44 6.11
CA ARG A 51 -1.53 -10.93 7.43
C ARG A 51 -0.14 -11.44 7.80
N GLU A 52 0.68 -10.55 8.33
CA GLU A 52 1.91 -10.92 9.04
C GLU A 52 1.88 -10.23 10.41
N HIS A 53 2.06 -11.02 11.45
CA HIS A 53 2.01 -10.57 12.84
C HIS A 53 3.32 -10.82 13.60
N PHE A 54 4.33 -11.41 12.93
CA PHE A 54 5.68 -11.64 13.42
C PHE A 54 5.80 -12.43 14.74
N ASN A 55 4.75 -13.14 15.16
CA ASN A 55 4.75 -13.95 16.39
C ASN A 55 5.61 -15.22 16.32
N ASP A 56 5.97 -15.67 15.12
CA ASP A 56 6.82 -16.84 14.93
C ASP A 56 8.32 -16.50 15.01
N ALA A 57 9.18 -17.52 14.91
CA ALA A 57 10.61 -17.30 14.68
C ALA A 57 10.86 -16.71 13.28
N LEU A 58 11.95 -15.95 13.11
CA LEU A 58 12.30 -15.34 11.82
C LEU A 58 12.36 -16.36 10.67
N SER A 59 12.85 -17.58 10.95
CA SER A 59 12.88 -18.68 9.98
C SER A 59 11.50 -19.00 9.39
N VAL A 60 10.45 -18.96 10.21
CA VAL A 60 9.06 -19.22 9.80
C VAL A 60 8.46 -18.00 9.10
N VAL A 61 8.74 -16.79 9.61
CA VAL A 61 8.33 -15.53 8.96
C VAL A 61 8.82 -15.52 7.52
N LYS A 62 10.12 -15.75 7.28
CA LYS A 62 10.72 -15.74 5.95
C LYS A 62 10.05 -16.69 4.97
N MET A 63 9.53 -17.84 5.41
CA MET A 63 8.82 -18.78 4.53
C MET A 63 7.51 -18.20 3.96
N ARG A 64 6.92 -17.17 4.59
CA ARG A 64 5.71 -16.49 4.12
C ARG A 64 6.00 -15.38 3.11
N TRP A 65 7.27 -15.06 2.88
CA TRP A 65 7.71 -14.02 1.96
C TRP A 65 8.54 -14.64 0.83
N GLU A 66 8.39 -14.12 -0.39
CA GLU A 66 9.03 -14.67 -1.58
C GLU A 66 10.46 -14.14 -1.77
N SER A 67 10.74 -12.95 -1.27
CA SER A 67 12.06 -12.34 -1.27
C SER A 67 12.34 -11.74 0.11
N VAL A 68 13.53 -12.04 0.62
CA VAL A 68 14.11 -11.53 1.86
C VAL A 68 15.45 -10.93 1.50
N HIS A 69 15.67 -9.65 1.80
CA HIS A 69 16.91 -8.96 1.51
C HIS A 69 17.57 -8.49 2.80
N GLN A 70 18.90 -8.60 2.86
CA GLN A 70 19.72 -8.28 4.03
C GLN A 70 19.17 -8.95 5.30
N GLU A 71 19.07 -10.28 5.28
CA GLU A 71 18.48 -11.06 6.38
C GLU A 71 19.17 -10.79 7.72
N ASP A 72 20.48 -10.56 7.73
CA ASP A 72 21.25 -10.28 8.96
C ASP A 72 20.83 -8.96 9.63
N LEU A 73 20.09 -8.10 8.93
CA LEU A 73 19.50 -6.86 9.46
C LEU A 73 18.05 -7.06 9.96
N LEU A 74 17.52 -8.28 9.87
CA LEU A 74 16.19 -8.64 10.32
C LEU A 74 16.28 -9.47 11.59
N SER A 75 15.51 -9.10 12.61
CA SER A 75 15.39 -9.90 13.84
C SER A 75 13.99 -9.82 14.42
N ILE A 76 13.67 -10.76 15.31
CA ILE A 76 12.39 -10.76 16.03
C ILE A 76 12.63 -10.13 17.39
N ASP A 77 11.83 -9.12 17.72
CA ASP A 77 11.94 -8.33 18.95
C ASP A 77 10.69 -8.51 19.83
N ALA A 78 10.81 -8.24 21.12
CA ALA A 78 9.71 -8.27 22.08
C ALA A 78 9.04 -6.88 22.27
N ASP A 79 9.60 -5.83 21.68
CA ASP A 79 9.03 -4.49 21.65
C ASP A 79 7.78 -4.48 20.77
N VAL A 80 6.63 -4.58 21.43
CA VAL A 80 5.32 -4.55 20.82
C VAL A 80 4.43 -3.53 21.52
N PRO A 81 3.48 -2.90 20.83
CA PRO A 81 2.38 -2.24 21.51
C PRO A 81 1.63 -3.26 22.38
N ASN A 82 0.96 -2.79 23.44
CA ASN A 82 0.09 -3.62 24.26
C ASN A 82 -1.04 -4.22 23.40
N SER A 83 -0.78 -5.38 22.80
CA SER A 83 -1.70 -6.14 21.96
C SER A 83 -2.06 -7.43 22.66
N ARG A 84 -3.30 -7.87 22.48
CA ARG A 84 -3.74 -9.20 22.93
C ARG A 84 -3.36 -10.30 21.94
N ASP A 85 -2.93 -9.92 20.73
CA ASP A 85 -2.71 -10.86 19.62
C ASP A 85 -1.25 -10.94 19.14
N GLY A 86 -0.32 -10.78 20.06
CA GLY A 86 1.09 -11.00 19.78
C GLY A 86 2.01 -10.42 20.83
N ASN A 87 3.19 -11.00 20.93
CA ASN A 87 4.25 -10.55 21.83
C ASN A 87 5.59 -10.34 21.10
N ARG A 88 5.55 -10.28 19.76
CA ARG A 88 6.73 -10.07 18.94
C ARG A 88 6.49 -9.11 17.79
N SER A 89 7.55 -8.45 17.36
CA SER A 89 7.60 -7.60 16.18
C SER A 89 8.81 -7.95 15.31
N LEU A 90 8.82 -7.47 14.06
CA LEU A 90 10.02 -7.49 13.23
C LEU A 90 10.83 -6.21 13.52
N LEU A 91 12.06 -6.38 13.99
CA LEU A 91 13.05 -5.32 14.02
C LEU A 91 13.83 -5.33 12.70
N VAL A 92 13.89 -4.17 12.06
CA VAL A 92 14.71 -3.90 10.87
C VAL A 92 15.82 -2.94 11.27
N THR A 93 17.06 -3.43 11.29
CA THR A 93 18.23 -2.64 11.68
C THR A 93 18.81 -1.93 10.46
N HIS A 94 19.08 -0.63 10.59
CA HIS A 94 19.79 0.14 9.58
C HIS A 94 21.21 0.43 10.05
N LEU A 95 22.19 0.00 9.25
CA LEU A 95 23.61 0.31 9.43
C LEU A 95 24.00 1.38 8.41
N GLY A 96 24.09 2.64 8.87
CA GLY A 96 24.31 3.79 7.99
C GLY A 96 25.62 3.71 7.24
N GLY A 97 25.56 3.91 5.91
CA GLY A 97 26.72 3.85 5.03
C GLY A 97 27.17 2.43 4.65
N GLU A 98 26.55 1.38 5.21
CA GLU A 98 26.90 -0.02 4.94
C GLU A 98 25.84 -0.75 4.11
N SER A 99 24.57 -0.34 4.19
CA SER A 99 23.46 -0.94 3.44
C SER A 99 22.40 0.10 3.07
N ASP A 100 21.55 -0.27 2.11
CA ASP A 100 20.34 0.46 1.71
C ASP A 100 19.07 -0.02 2.46
N GLY A 101 19.25 -0.82 3.51
CA GLY A 101 18.17 -1.37 4.34
C GLY A 101 17.83 -2.82 4.01
N ALA A 102 16.79 -3.34 4.66
CA ALA A 102 16.30 -4.71 4.47
C ALA A 102 14.82 -4.70 4.10
N HIS A 103 14.38 -5.76 3.40
CA HIS A 103 12.97 -5.89 3.03
C HIS A 103 12.47 -7.32 3.07
N LEU A 104 11.15 -7.41 3.20
CA LEU A 104 10.35 -8.59 2.92
C LEU A 104 9.41 -8.26 1.76
N TYR A 105 9.38 -9.10 0.73
CA TYR A 105 8.53 -8.91 -0.44
C TYR A 105 7.77 -10.18 -0.78
N ARG A 106 6.49 -10.02 -1.12
CA ARG A 106 5.66 -11.10 -1.65
C ARG A 106 4.61 -10.57 -2.60
N ARG A 107 4.19 -11.42 -3.52
CA ARG A 107 2.96 -11.22 -4.27
C ARG A 107 1.74 -11.62 -3.43
N LEU A 108 0.61 -10.97 -3.70
CA LEU A 108 -0.69 -11.28 -3.07
C LEU A 108 -1.56 -12.23 -3.93
N GLY A 109 -1.05 -12.73 -5.05
CA GLY A 109 -1.76 -13.69 -5.90
C GLY A 109 -2.66 -13.02 -6.95
N LYS A 110 -3.96 -13.36 -6.94
CA LYS A 110 -4.95 -12.84 -7.89
C LYS A 110 -5.02 -11.32 -7.72
N GLY A 111 -4.75 -10.54 -8.77
CA GLY A 111 -4.79 -9.08 -8.69
C GLY A 111 -6.11 -8.58 -8.09
N TYR A 112 -6.06 -7.43 -7.41
CA TYR A 112 -7.19 -6.87 -6.67
C TYR A 112 -7.53 -5.48 -7.21
N ASP A 113 -8.80 -5.24 -7.51
CA ASP A 113 -9.28 -3.91 -7.91
C ASP A 113 -9.24 -2.90 -6.75
N LYS A 114 -9.33 -3.41 -5.51
CA LYS A 114 -9.29 -2.61 -4.30
C LYS A 114 -8.60 -3.37 -3.18
N LEU A 115 -7.60 -2.73 -2.57
CA LEU A 115 -6.91 -3.21 -1.39
C LEU A 115 -6.93 -2.16 -0.30
N HIS A 116 -7.20 -2.59 0.92
CA HIS A 116 -6.97 -1.83 2.13
C HIS A 116 -5.80 -2.46 2.86
N TYR A 117 -4.82 -1.67 3.26
CA TYR A 117 -3.72 -2.12 4.07
C TYR A 117 -3.61 -1.26 5.32
N ARG A 118 -3.08 -1.87 6.38
CA ARG A 118 -2.76 -1.22 7.65
C ARG A 118 -1.53 -1.91 8.19
N PHE A 119 -0.60 -1.13 8.73
CA PHE A 119 0.55 -1.64 9.45
C PHE A 119 0.77 -0.78 10.69
N TYR A 120 1.47 -1.36 11.66
CA TYR A 120 1.93 -0.67 12.85
C TYR A 120 3.45 -0.65 12.79
N VAL A 121 4.03 0.52 12.98
CA VAL A 121 5.48 0.71 13.01
C VAL A 121 5.85 1.61 14.17
N LYS A 122 6.97 1.28 14.81
CA LYS A 122 7.65 2.12 15.79
C LYS A 122 9.01 2.48 15.22
N PHE A 123 9.38 3.75 15.29
CA PHE A 123 10.71 4.21 14.93
C PHE A 123 11.52 4.39 16.20
N ASP A 124 12.76 3.89 16.20
CA ASP A 124 13.71 4.19 17.27
C ASP A 124 13.95 5.71 17.32
N SER A 125 14.16 6.24 18.52
CA SER A 125 14.52 7.66 18.70
C SER A 125 15.80 8.08 17.98
N ALA A 126 16.70 7.13 17.70
CA ALA A 126 17.93 7.31 16.94
C ALA A 126 17.79 6.88 15.46
N CYS A 127 16.57 6.63 14.97
CA CYS A 127 16.33 6.22 13.59
C CYS A 127 16.82 7.30 12.62
N ALA A 128 17.64 6.88 11.66
CA ALA A 128 18.09 7.74 10.57
C ALA A 128 16.93 8.09 9.62
N PRO A 129 17.03 9.17 8.82
CA PRO A 129 16.08 9.47 7.75
C PRO A 129 15.78 8.26 6.87
N ILE A 130 14.50 7.89 6.80
CA ILE A 130 14.03 6.80 5.94
C ILE A 130 13.82 7.34 4.54
N HIS A 131 14.46 6.74 3.55
CA HIS A 131 14.29 7.13 2.14
C HIS A 131 13.17 6.37 1.44
N HIS A 132 13.04 5.06 1.71
CA HIS A 132 11.97 4.21 1.20
C HIS A 132 11.30 3.43 2.32
N PHE A 133 9.99 3.25 2.22
CA PHE A 133 9.20 2.57 3.25
C PHE A 133 8.21 1.56 2.67
N PHE A 134 7.04 1.37 3.30
CA PHE A 134 6.05 0.39 2.84
C PHE A 134 5.51 0.73 1.45
N HIS A 135 5.53 -0.26 0.55
CA HIS A 135 4.95 -0.16 -0.80
C HIS A 135 3.98 -1.29 -1.07
N VAL A 136 2.94 -0.98 -1.86
CA VAL A 136 2.01 -1.93 -2.44
C VAL A 136 1.77 -1.55 -3.91
N GLY A 137 1.49 -2.54 -4.74
CA GLY A 137 1.27 -2.29 -6.15
C GLY A 137 1.07 -3.55 -6.96
N GLY A 138 1.22 -3.42 -8.26
CA GLY A 138 1.16 -4.51 -9.22
C GLY A 138 2.18 -4.30 -10.32
N TYR A 139 2.83 -5.39 -10.71
CA TYR A 139 3.70 -5.46 -11.88
C TYR A 139 3.12 -6.46 -12.88
N ALA A 140 3.28 -6.17 -14.16
CA ALA A 140 2.87 -7.00 -15.27
C ALA A 140 4.03 -7.12 -16.29
N PRO A 141 4.76 -8.25 -16.30
CA PRO A 141 4.55 -9.47 -15.51
C PRO A 141 4.98 -9.31 -14.03
N PRO A 142 4.34 -10.05 -13.09
CA PRO A 142 4.69 -9.99 -11.67
C PRO A 142 5.96 -10.80 -11.36
N THR A 143 6.86 -10.23 -10.56
CA THR A 143 8.08 -10.89 -10.06
C THR A 143 7.98 -11.23 -8.59
N ALA A 144 8.75 -12.23 -8.16
CA ALA A 144 8.88 -12.65 -6.77
C ALA A 144 9.83 -11.74 -5.94
N TRP A 145 10.32 -10.66 -6.55
CA TRP A 145 11.17 -9.63 -5.97
C TRP A 145 10.71 -8.23 -6.45
N PRO A 146 11.02 -7.13 -5.73
CA PRO A 146 10.67 -5.78 -6.17
C PRO A 146 11.43 -5.41 -7.46
N GLN A 147 10.76 -4.71 -8.40
CA GLN A 147 11.38 -4.33 -9.69
C GLN A 147 11.95 -2.90 -9.71
N GLY A 148 11.64 -2.06 -8.72
CA GLY A 148 12.05 -0.66 -8.68
C GLY A 148 11.38 0.19 -9.77
N GLY A 149 12.16 1.08 -10.41
CA GLY A 149 11.68 2.01 -11.45
C GLY A 149 11.38 3.42 -10.95
N ALA A 150 12.03 3.85 -9.87
CA ALA A 150 11.96 5.25 -9.41
C ALA A 150 12.41 6.21 -10.53
N GLY A 151 11.72 7.35 -10.62
CA GLY A 151 11.98 8.37 -11.64
C GLY A 151 11.66 7.94 -13.08
N VAL A 152 10.84 6.90 -13.25
CA VAL A 152 10.31 6.53 -14.56
C VAL A 152 8.78 6.50 -14.49
N ARG A 153 8.10 7.30 -15.30
CA ARG A 153 6.64 7.23 -15.42
C ARG A 153 6.19 5.91 -16.06
N PRO A 154 5.27 5.13 -15.44
CA PRO A 154 4.71 3.94 -16.07
C PRO A 154 3.96 4.24 -17.38
N SER A 155 3.98 3.32 -18.34
CA SER A 155 3.21 3.38 -19.60
C SER A 155 1.72 3.06 -19.40
N GLY A 156 1.40 2.43 -18.26
CA GLY A 156 0.04 2.14 -17.79
C GLY A 156 -0.40 0.69 -17.91
N THR A 157 0.42 -0.16 -18.53
CA THR A 157 0.14 -1.59 -18.64
C THR A 157 1.12 -2.45 -17.84
N GLU A 158 2.27 -1.92 -17.46
CA GLU A 158 3.35 -2.69 -16.86
C GLU A 158 3.42 -2.56 -15.33
N ARG A 159 3.01 -1.44 -14.73
CA ARG A 159 2.97 -1.31 -13.27
C ARG A 159 2.14 -0.17 -12.72
N PHE A 160 1.77 -0.35 -11.46
CA PHE A 160 1.33 0.68 -10.52
C PHE A 160 2.02 0.41 -9.18
N THR A 161 2.56 1.42 -8.54
CA THR A 161 3.11 1.30 -7.17
C THR A 161 2.70 2.51 -6.35
N THR A 162 2.41 2.30 -5.07
CA THR A 162 2.17 3.36 -4.11
C THR A 162 2.73 2.95 -2.77
N GLY A 163 3.37 3.88 -2.09
CA GLY A 163 3.85 3.72 -0.72
C GLY A 163 3.46 4.91 0.14
N VAL A 164 3.51 4.71 1.45
CA VAL A 164 3.43 5.79 2.43
C VAL A 164 4.84 6.00 2.96
N GLU A 165 5.42 7.16 2.70
CA GLU A 165 6.82 7.44 3.02
C GLU A 165 6.94 8.79 3.77
N PRO A 166 7.95 8.95 4.65
CA PRO A 166 8.24 10.25 5.23
C PRO A 166 8.85 11.17 4.16
N PHE A 167 8.32 12.39 4.08
CA PHE A 167 8.72 13.40 3.10
C PHE A 167 9.30 14.65 3.78
N GLY A 168 10.44 15.09 3.24
CA GLY A 168 11.14 16.29 3.69
C GLY A 168 11.74 16.18 5.09
N ASN A 169 12.37 17.26 5.54
CA ASN A 169 13.07 17.29 6.83
C ASN A 169 12.14 17.17 8.05
N ASN A 170 10.83 17.40 7.86
CA ASN A 170 9.83 17.33 8.90
C ASN A 170 9.17 15.95 9.01
N TRP A 171 9.60 14.96 8.22
CA TRP A 171 9.03 13.59 8.21
C TRP A 171 7.50 13.57 8.08
N GLN A 172 6.97 14.40 7.18
CA GLN A 172 5.53 14.40 6.92
C GLN A 172 5.17 13.17 6.10
N TRP A 173 4.15 12.44 6.51
CA TRP A 173 3.67 11.30 5.73
C TRP A 173 3.05 11.77 4.42
N ASP A 174 3.55 11.24 3.31
CA ASP A 174 2.99 11.48 1.99
C ASP A 174 3.00 10.18 1.16
N TYR A 175 2.29 10.22 0.04
CA TYR A 175 2.25 9.11 -0.90
C TYR A 175 3.39 9.20 -1.91
N TYR A 176 4.15 8.11 -2.02
CA TYR A 176 5.11 7.93 -3.09
C TYR A 176 4.53 6.99 -4.15
N SER A 177 3.95 7.58 -5.20
CA SER A 177 3.11 6.85 -6.16
C SER A 177 3.61 6.96 -7.60
N TYR A 178 3.59 5.83 -8.31
CA TYR A 178 3.84 5.73 -9.74
C TYR A 178 2.61 5.15 -10.44
N TRP A 179 2.06 5.94 -11.35
CA TRP A 179 0.95 5.54 -12.23
C TRP A 179 1.08 6.21 -13.59
N ARG A 180 0.32 5.71 -14.58
CA ARG A 180 0.41 6.12 -16.00
C ARG A 180 0.45 7.63 -16.23
N ASP A 181 -0.51 8.32 -15.61
CA ASP A 181 -0.75 9.75 -15.77
C ASP A 181 -0.12 10.60 -14.65
N MET A 182 0.87 10.06 -13.92
CA MET A 182 1.54 10.83 -12.87
C MET A 182 2.28 12.01 -13.50
N ARG A 183 2.38 13.09 -12.74
CA ARG A 183 3.17 14.26 -13.09
C ARG A 183 4.44 14.25 -12.26
N GLY A 184 5.45 14.96 -12.73
CA GLY A 184 6.72 15.03 -12.01
C GLY A 184 6.55 15.66 -10.64
N SER A 185 7.33 15.16 -9.68
CA SER A 185 7.25 15.61 -8.29
C SER A 185 7.59 17.11 -8.17
N PRO A 186 6.75 17.93 -7.53
CA PRO A 186 7.09 19.32 -7.23
C PRO A 186 8.36 19.42 -6.37
N PRO A 187 9.19 20.47 -6.54
CA PRO A 187 9.10 21.53 -7.54
C PRO A 187 9.82 21.19 -8.86
N ARG A 188 10.48 20.04 -8.96
CA ARG A 188 11.44 19.75 -10.05
C ARG A 188 10.80 19.14 -11.30
N GLY A 189 9.56 18.65 -11.23
CA GLY A 189 8.82 18.19 -12.40
C GLY A 189 9.45 17.02 -13.16
N GLN A 190 10.34 16.25 -12.53
CA GLN A 190 10.97 15.08 -13.14
C GLN A 190 10.02 13.87 -13.05
N CYS A 191 9.85 13.20 -14.18
CA CYS A 191 9.02 12.00 -14.37
C CYS A 191 9.91 10.79 -14.63
#